data_AF-A0A1Q9NQP1-F1
#
_entry.id   AF-A0A1Q9NQP1-F1
#
_cell.length_a   1.000
_cell.length_b   1.000
_cell.length_c   1.000
_cell.angle_alpha   90.00
_cell.angle_beta   90.00
_cell.angle_gamma   90.00
#
_symmetry.space_group_name_H-M   'P 1'
#
loop_
_entity.id
_entity.type
_entity.pdbx_description
1 polymer ?
#
loop_
_entity_poly.entity_id
_entity_poly.type
_entity_poly.pdbx_seq_one_letter_code
_entity_poly.pdbx_strand_id
1 'polypeptide(L)'
;MTVSNVQFNRTRLAYPSIGLSIIGVLLTYLESERMGLTLIFFSALFIFGTFIYNRLQVIGAEQWAIGSIIVWIGFFLFSLPIFGVAWKIIGLKARISLFIFGIVFILLGFATEFFDLNLKLLKLVNQTKIKMEIFFNNLKARLLSSVWTFLIFIASSLLIVSFFFPIITESIDSNLPDYNFLATQLILVYIIIISILMEIRELLSLLIISFGTAIKLLLKSLTRRLIQFRELIISLFFKLKLLIIQIWGTLKNFVQITFKNNYSFGFFLFIIFSVLSYTRSDMVLFAISTLMLFASLTTWLLQKPEFIANTISRIHHSTYQRSLKIRNRFSEKNQYQCPNCSIFVSPLYLTCPRCKAILPTCSVCRKIIKPDTEVLICTHCQRPGHRAHIERWLSIKANCPNCHLVW
;
A
#
# COMPACT_ATOMS: atom_id res chain seq x y z
N MET A 1 2.64 28.30 13.03
CA MET A 1 2.26 26.92 13.42
C MET A 1 3.53 26.11 13.50
N THR A 2 3.95 25.81 14.72
CA THR A 2 5.19 25.12 15.06
C THR A 2 5.11 23.65 14.69
N VAL A 3 6.07 23.17 13.90
CA VAL A 3 6.24 21.76 13.54
C VAL A 3 6.53 20.99 14.82
N SER A 4 5.51 20.32 15.35
CA SER A 4 5.62 19.51 16.57
C SER A 4 6.51 18.30 16.30
N ASN A 5 7.47 18.07 17.20
CA ASN A 5 8.31 16.89 17.32
C ASN A 5 7.46 15.61 17.36
N VAL A 6 7.21 15.00 16.21
CA VAL A 6 6.85 13.58 16.13
C VAL A 6 8.17 12.83 16.18
N GLN A 7 8.54 12.33 17.36
CA GLN A 7 9.58 11.29 17.48
C GLN A 7 9.08 10.04 16.76
N PHE A 8 9.42 9.94 15.48
CA PHE A 8 9.09 8.79 14.65
C PHE A 8 9.86 7.57 15.14
N ASN A 9 9.12 6.51 15.42
CA ASN A 9 9.60 5.21 15.86
C ASN A 9 10.37 4.53 14.70
N ARG A 10 11.65 4.87 14.53
CA ARG A 10 12.49 4.61 13.35
C ARG A 10 12.88 3.14 13.09
N THR A 11 12.49 2.18 13.93
CA THR A 11 13.28 0.94 14.03
C THR A 11 12.57 -0.34 13.58
N ARG A 12 11.25 -0.42 13.44
CA ARG A 12 10.58 -1.73 13.33
C ARG A 12 10.79 -2.53 12.03
N LEU A 13 11.10 -1.89 10.90
CA LEU A 13 11.28 -2.60 9.61
C LEU A 13 12.73 -3.02 9.30
N ALA A 14 13.72 -2.53 10.06
CA ALA A 14 15.14 -2.89 9.84
C ALA A 14 15.54 -4.20 10.54
N TYR A 15 14.82 -4.62 11.58
CA TYR A 15 15.14 -5.84 12.32
C TYR A 15 14.93 -7.15 11.55
N PRO A 16 13.88 -7.33 10.73
CA PRO A 16 13.69 -8.56 9.96
C PRO A 16 14.79 -8.80 8.94
N SER A 17 15.32 -7.73 8.33
CA SER A 17 16.36 -7.85 7.30
C SER A 17 17.72 -8.20 7.89
N ILE A 18 18.09 -7.65 9.05
CA ILE A 18 19.28 -8.04 9.80
C ILE A 18 19.18 -9.51 10.23
N GLY A 19 18.01 -9.96 10.70
CA GLY A 19 17.76 -11.36 11.03
C GLY A 19 17.96 -12.30 9.83
N LEU A 20 17.44 -11.93 8.65
CA LEU A 20 17.63 -12.68 7.41
C LEU A 20 19.08 -12.69 6.93
N SER A 21 19.84 -11.60 7.12
CA SER A 21 21.28 -11.56 6.82
C SER A 21 22.06 -12.53 7.70
N ILE A 22 21.77 -12.56 9.00
CA ILE A 22 22.43 -13.45 9.98
C ILE A 22 22.11 -14.92 9.68
N ILE A 23 20.84 -15.23 9.37
CA ILE A 23 20.43 -16.58 8.94
C ILE A 23 21.13 -16.96 7.63
N GLY A 24 21.26 -16.03 6.68
CA GLY A 24 22.01 -16.24 5.44
C GLY A 24 23.48 -16.57 5.68
N VAL A 25 24.16 -15.82 6.56
CA VAL A 25 25.56 -16.07 6.93
C VAL A 25 25.74 -17.42 7.63
N LEU A 26 24.83 -17.77 8.54
CA LEU A 26 24.83 -19.08 9.20
C LEU A 26 24.60 -20.23 8.21
N LEU A 27 23.72 -20.05 7.23
CA LEU A 27 23.46 -21.05 6.19
C LEU A 27 24.62 -21.19 5.19
N THR A 28 25.37 -20.11 4.90
CA THR A 28 26.63 -20.24 4.15
C THR A 28 27.68 -21.04 4.91
N TYR A 29 27.67 -20.98 6.25
CA TYR A 29 28.63 -21.69 7.09
C TYR A 29 28.30 -23.20 7.20
N LEU A 30 27.03 -23.57 7.06
CA LEU A 30 26.52 -24.95 7.18
C LEU A 30 26.53 -25.73 5.85
N GLU A 31 27.57 -25.58 5.02
CA GLU A 31 27.77 -26.26 3.72
C GLU A 31 26.71 -26.01 2.62
N SER A 32 25.66 -25.23 2.89
CA SER A 32 24.70 -24.78 1.88
C SER A 32 25.11 -23.43 1.29
N GLU A 33 26.32 -23.37 0.72
CA GLU A 33 26.93 -22.14 0.19
C GLU A 33 25.98 -21.36 -0.75
N ARG A 34 25.17 -22.08 -1.55
CA ARG A 34 24.22 -21.48 -2.48
C ARG A 34 22.99 -20.86 -1.80
N MET A 35 22.49 -21.43 -0.70
CA MET A 35 21.36 -20.85 0.04
C MET A 35 21.78 -19.63 0.86
N GLY A 36 22.96 -19.68 1.48
CA GLY A 36 23.41 -18.57 2.31
C GLY A 36 23.67 -17.29 1.50
N LEU A 37 24.36 -17.40 0.36
CA LEU A 37 24.63 -16.25 -0.53
C LEU A 37 23.35 -15.59 -1.04
N THR A 38 22.34 -16.38 -1.39
CA THR A 38 21.06 -15.88 -1.88
C THR A 38 20.26 -15.17 -0.80
N LEU A 39 20.26 -15.68 0.43
CA LEU A 39 19.65 -14.99 1.58
C LEU A 39 20.37 -13.68 1.93
N ILE A 40 21.71 -13.63 1.82
CA ILE A 40 22.48 -12.40 2.02
C ILE A 40 22.08 -11.35 0.98
N PHE A 41 22.04 -11.69 -0.32
CA PHE A 41 21.59 -10.76 -1.36
C PHE A 41 20.13 -10.31 -1.18
N PHE A 42 19.25 -11.22 -0.76
CA PHE A 42 17.86 -10.91 -0.49
C PHE A 42 17.70 -9.94 0.70
N SER A 43 18.47 -10.17 1.76
CA SER A 43 18.48 -9.29 2.93
C SER A 43 19.04 -7.90 2.58
N ALA A 44 20.07 -7.81 1.75
CA ALA A 44 20.64 -6.55 1.28
C ALA A 44 19.64 -5.77 0.41
N LEU A 45 18.92 -6.44 -0.49
CA LEU A 45 17.82 -5.85 -1.26
C LEU A 45 16.70 -5.33 -0.36
N PHE A 46 16.35 -6.08 0.68
CA PHE A 46 15.34 -5.66 1.65
C PHE A 46 15.80 -4.42 2.43
N ILE A 47 17.05 -4.38 2.89
CA ILE A 47 17.66 -3.22 3.56
C ILE A 47 17.62 -2.00 2.63
N PHE A 48 18.06 -2.14 1.38
CA PHE A 48 18.05 -1.06 0.39
C PHE A 48 16.65 -0.56 0.10
N GLY A 49 15.69 -1.46 -0.09
CA GLY A 49 14.30 -1.09 -0.32
C GLY A 49 13.68 -0.35 0.87
N THR A 50 13.99 -0.79 2.09
CA THR A 50 13.53 -0.14 3.33
C THR A 50 14.18 1.24 3.50
N PHE A 51 15.46 1.37 3.14
CA PHE A 51 16.18 2.65 3.14
C PHE A 51 15.58 3.65 2.15
N ILE A 52 15.29 3.21 0.91
CA ILE A 52 14.64 4.04 -0.11
C ILE A 52 13.25 4.47 0.36
N TYR A 53 12.46 3.55 0.91
CA TYR A 53 11.14 3.86 1.48
C TYR A 53 11.21 4.93 2.57
N ASN A 54 12.11 4.74 3.55
CA ASN A 54 12.30 5.70 4.64
C ASN A 54 12.77 7.07 4.12
N ARG A 55 13.63 7.11 3.10
CA ARG A 55 14.06 8.38 2.49
C ARG A 55 12.93 9.09 1.76
N LEU A 56 12.11 8.35 1.02
CA LEU A 56 10.92 8.91 0.36
C LEU A 56 9.93 9.46 1.38
N GLN A 57 9.75 8.78 2.51
CA GLN A 57 8.90 9.26 3.60
C GLN A 57 9.41 10.58 4.21
N VAL A 58 10.73 10.68 4.49
CA VAL A 58 11.35 11.90 5.06
C VAL A 58 11.22 13.12 4.16
N ILE A 59 11.14 12.94 2.83
CA ILE A 59 10.97 14.04 1.87
C ILE A 59 9.52 14.57 1.85
N GLY A 60 8.63 14.03 2.71
CA GLY A 60 7.22 14.43 2.76
C GLY A 60 6.40 13.81 1.62
N ALA A 61 6.92 12.78 0.96
CA ALA A 61 6.24 12.04 -0.09
C ALA A 61 5.22 11.03 0.49
N GLU A 62 4.60 11.32 1.65
CA GLU A 62 3.59 10.44 2.27
C GLU A 62 2.40 10.20 1.33
N GLN A 63 2.08 11.17 0.48
CA GLN A 63 1.06 11.03 -0.57
C GLN A 63 1.52 10.19 -1.77
N TRP A 64 2.80 9.88 -1.86
CA TRP A 64 3.43 9.00 -2.87
C TRP A 64 3.64 7.60 -2.31
N ALA A 65 3.41 7.40 -1.01
CA ALA A 65 3.68 6.15 -0.30
C ALA A 65 3.05 4.94 -0.98
N ILE A 66 1.85 5.07 -1.55
CA ILE A 66 1.18 3.96 -2.23
C ILE A 66 1.90 3.60 -3.53
N GLY A 67 2.22 4.58 -4.37
CA GLY A 67 2.99 4.35 -5.60
C GLY A 67 4.35 3.73 -5.31
N SER A 68 5.06 4.25 -4.31
CA SER A 68 6.34 3.70 -3.85
C SER A 68 6.24 2.29 -3.28
N ILE A 69 5.17 1.97 -2.53
CA ILE A 69 4.89 0.62 -2.04
C ILE A 69 4.61 -0.33 -3.22
N ILE A 70 3.82 0.11 -4.21
CA ILE A 70 3.54 -0.69 -5.42
C ILE A 70 4.83 -0.93 -6.22
N VAL A 71 5.69 0.08 -6.39
CA VAL A 71 7.02 -0.08 -7.02
C VAL A 71 7.86 -1.06 -6.23
N TRP A 72 7.88 -0.97 -4.91
CA TRP A 72 8.66 -1.86 -4.04
C TRP A 72 8.18 -3.32 -4.14
N ILE A 73 6.87 -3.56 -4.10
CA ILE A 73 6.27 -4.88 -4.34
C ILE A 73 6.62 -5.39 -5.73
N GLY A 74 6.56 -4.52 -6.75
CA GLY A 74 6.95 -4.88 -8.10
C GLY A 74 8.41 -5.27 -8.21
N PHE A 75 9.30 -4.56 -7.51
CA PHE A 75 10.73 -4.88 -7.44
C PHE A 75 10.98 -6.23 -6.77
N PHE A 76 10.26 -6.50 -5.68
CA PHE A 76 10.31 -7.78 -4.98
C PHE A 76 9.89 -8.93 -5.89
N LEU A 77 8.73 -8.82 -6.54
CA LEU A 77 8.22 -9.83 -7.48
C LEU A 77 9.15 -10.01 -8.70
N PHE A 78 9.75 -8.93 -9.18
CA PHE A 78 10.72 -8.94 -10.27
C PHE A 78 12.01 -9.69 -9.89
N SER A 79 12.46 -9.56 -8.63
CA SER A 79 13.69 -10.18 -8.14
C SER A 79 13.50 -11.64 -7.72
N LEU A 80 12.29 -12.04 -7.32
CA LEU A 80 11.96 -13.39 -6.83
C LEU A 80 12.34 -14.53 -7.81
N PRO A 81 12.12 -14.41 -9.14
CA PRO A 81 12.57 -15.39 -10.12
C PRO A 81 14.08 -15.63 -10.12
N ILE A 82 14.87 -14.59 -9.85
CA ILE A 82 16.34 -14.63 -9.79
C ILE A 82 16.76 -15.55 -8.63
N PHE A 83 16.07 -15.44 -7.50
CA PHE A 83 16.33 -16.25 -6.30
C PHE A 83 15.71 -17.65 -6.36
N GLY A 84 14.48 -17.77 -6.87
CA GLY A 84 13.79 -19.06 -7.00
C GLY A 84 14.48 -20.02 -7.98
N VAL A 85 15.24 -19.46 -8.93
CA VAL A 85 16.19 -20.18 -9.78
C VAL A 85 17.28 -20.88 -8.97
N ALA A 86 17.91 -20.15 -8.05
CA ALA A 86 19.03 -20.65 -7.28
C ALA A 86 18.61 -21.80 -6.35
N TRP A 87 17.33 -21.80 -5.94
CA TRP A 87 16.77 -22.83 -5.07
C TRP A 87 16.07 -23.99 -5.82
N LYS A 88 15.95 -23.92 -7.15
CA LYS A 88 15.16 -24.88 -7.97
C LYS A 88 13.69 -25.04 -7.55
N ILE A 89 13.14 -24.11 -6.77
CA ILE A 89 11.77 -24.22 -6.22
C ILE A 89 10.71 -23.78 -7.25
N ILE A 90 11.08 -22.94 -8.22
CA ILE A 90 10.11 -22.27 -9.09
C ILE A 90 10.25 -22.71 -10.56
N GLY A 91 9.20 -23.34 -11.10
CA GLY A 91 9.11 -23.72 -12.50
C GLY A 91 9.21 -22.53 -13.47
N LEU A 92 9.67 -22.76 -14.71
CA LEU A 92 9.93 -21.72 -15.71
C LEU A 92 8.72 -20.79 -15.97
N LYS A 93 7.51 -21.36 -16.06
CA LYS A 93 6.28 -20.59 -16.28
C LYS A 93 5.99 -19.60 -15.13
N ALA A 94 6.18 -20.03 -13.89
CA ALA A 94 5.99 -19.18 -12.71
C ALA A 94 7.06 -18.08 -12.63
N ARG A 95 8.29 -18.37 -13.05
CA ARG A 95 9.38 -17.37 -13.14
C ARG A 95 9.07 -16.24 -14.10
N ILE A 96 8.67 -16.58 -15.33
CA ILE A 96 8.29 -15.59 -16.35
C ILE A 96 7.10 -14.76 -15.88
N SER A 97 6.10 -15.42 -15.27
CA SER A 97 4.92 -14.75 -14.71
C SER A 97 5.29 -13.72 -13.65
N LEU A 98 6.07 -14.12 -12.62
CA LEU A 98 6.51 -13.23 -11.54
C LEU A 98 7.34 -12.06 -12.05
N PHE A 99 8.21 -12.29 -13.03
CA PHE A 99 9.00 -11.24 -13.68
C PHE A 99 8.11 -10.20 -14.39
N ILE A 100 7.17 -10.67 -15.22
CA ILE A 100 6.22 -9.80 -15.93
C ILE A 100 5.34 -9.03 -14.93
N PHE A 101 4.80 -9.70 -13.93
CA PHE A 101 4.02 -9.04 -12.88
C PHE A 101 4.85 -8.00 -12.14
N GLY A 102 6.10 -8.31 -11.79
CA GLY A 102 7.02 -7.35 -11.17
C GLY A 102 7.18 -6.07 -11.98
N ILE A 103 7.45 -6.19 -13.29
CA ILE A 103 7.54 -5.04 -14.21
C ILE A 103 6.22 -4.27 -14.27
N VAL A 104 5.08 -4.96 -14.38
CA VAL A 104 3.76 -4.32 -14.42
C VAL A 104 3.50 -3.54 -13.15
N PHE A 105 3.83 -4.08 -11.97
CA PHE A 105 3.69 -3.38 -10.69
C PHE A 105 4.63 -2.18 -10.59
N ILE A 106 5.88 -2.28 -11.05
CA ILE A 106 6.80 -1.13 -11.11
C ILE A 106 6.20 -0.01 -11.98
N LEU A 107 5.75 -0.34 -13.19
CA LEU A 107 5.13 0.62 -14.10
C LEU A 107 3.82 1.20 -13.53
N LEU A 108 3.01 0.36 -12.88
CA LEU A 108 1.79 0.79 -12.21
C LEU A 108 2.11 1.77 -11.08
N GLY A 109 3.13 1.47 -10.27
CA GLY A 109 3.56 2.32 -9.17
C GLY A 109 3.96 3.72 -9.63
N PHE A 110 4.73 3.81 -10.72
CA PHE A 110 5.04 5.09 -11.37
C PHE A 110 3.81 5.75 -12.01
N ALA A 111 2.90 4.98 -12.63
CA ALA A 111 1.65 5.52 -13.17
C ALA A 111 0.67 5.99 -12.08
N THR A 112 0.77 5.46 -10.85
CA THR A 112 -0.06 5.91 -9.72
C THR A 112 0.40 7.24 -9.10
N GLU A 113 1.52 7.82 -9.52
CA GLU A 113 1.92 9.21 -9.16
C GLU A 113 0.92 10.27 -9.63
N PHE A 114 -0.02 9.93 -10.52
CA PHE A 114 -1.16 10.80 -10.79
C PHE A 114 -2.02 10.94 -9.53
N PHE A 115 -1.80 12.06 -8.83
CA PHE A 115 -2.41 12.54 -7.57
C PHE A 115 -3.87 12.11 -7.31
N ASP A 116 -4.70 12.07 -8.35
CA ASP A 116 -6.11 11.64 -8.29
C ASP A 116 -6.31 10.16 -7.91
N LEU A 117 -5.33 9.30 -8.23
CA LEU A 117 -5.36 7.88 -7.93
C LEU A 117 -5.04 7.64 -6.46
N ASN A 118 -4.02 8.33 -5.93
CA ASN A 118 -3.67 8.26 -4.51
C ASN A 118 -4.78 8.79 -3.61
N LEU A 119 -5.46 9.90 -3.95
CA LEU A 119 -6.60 10.38 -3.16
C LEU A 119 -7.78 9.38 -3.15
N LYS A 120 -8.08 8.74 -4.29
CA LYS A 120 -9.12 7.70 -4.36
C LYS A 120 -8.73 6.41 -3.64
N LEU A 121 -7.46 6.01 -3.73
CA LEU A 121 -6.92 4.87 -2.99
C LEU A 121 -6.90 5.14 -1.49
N LEU A 122 -6.50 6.33 -1.05
CA LEU A 122 -6.55 6.72 0.36
C LEU A 122 -7.98 6.68 0.91
N LYS A 123 -8.96 7.12 0.09
CA LYS A 123 -10.38 7.03 0.44
C LYS A 123 -10.87 5.58 0.52
N LEU A 124 -10.42 4.71 -0.40
CA LEU A 124 -10.67 3.27 -0.35
C LEU A 124 -9.98 2.62 0.85
N VAL A 125 -8.75 3.00 1.18
CA VAL A 125 -7.98 2.51 2.33
C VAL A 125 -8.65 2.93 3.64
N ASN A 126 -9.17 4.15 3.72
CA ASN A 126 -9.96 4.57 4.88
C ASN A 126 -11.28 3.80 4.98
N GLN A 127 -11.94 3.51 3.85
CA GLN A 127 -13.12 2.65 3.83
C GLN A 127 -12.80 1.20 4.19
N THR A 128 -11.66 0.65 3.78
CA THR A 128 -11.22 -0.69 4.17
C THR A 128 -10.71 -0.73 5.60
N LYS A 129 -10.11 0.35 6.13
CA LYS A 129 -9.72 0.48 7.52
C LYS A 129 -10.92 0.31 8.44
N ILE A 130 -12.03 1.00 8.14
CA ILE A 130 -13.29 0.84 8.87
C ILE A 130 -13.77 -0.63 8.82
N LYS A 131 -13.69 -1.27 7.65
CA LYS A 131 -14.06 -2.69 7.51
C LYS A 131 -13.10 -3.64 8.24
N MET A 132 -11.81 -3.33 8.28
CA MET A 132 -10.79 -4.10 9.00
C MET A 132 -10.95 -3.96 10.51
N GLU A 133 -11.31 -2.79 11.00
CA GLU A 133 -11.60 -2.56 12.42
C GLU A 133 -12.85 -3.32 12.87
N ILE A 134 -13.91 -3.29 12.05
CA ILE A 134 -15.10 -4.13 12.25
C ILE A 134 -14.73 -5.62 12.20
N PHE A 135 -13.88 -6.03 11.25
CA PHE A 135 -13.38 -7.40 11.16
C PHE A 135 -12.59 -7.80 12.41
N PHE A 136 -11.66 -6.98 12.90
CA PHE A 136 -10.88 -7.25 14.11
C PHE A 136 -11.75 -7.32 15.36
N ASN A 137 -12.76 -6.46 15.48
CA ASN A 137 -13.69 -6.50 16.60
C ASN A 137 -14.55 -7.78 16.55
N ASN A 138 -15.02 -8.18 15.36
CA ASN A 138 -15.74 -9.44 15.18
C ASN A 138 -14.85 -10.66 15.42
N LEU A 139 -13.57 -10.58 15.01
CA LEU A 139 -12.58 -11.62 15.26
C LEU A 139 -12.30 -11.76 16.76
N LYS A 140 -12.10 -10.65 17.47
CA LYS A 140 -11.89 -10.62 18.91
C LYS A 140 -13.10 -11.18 19.64
N ALA A 141 -14.31 -10.79 19.25
CA ALA A 141 -15.54 -11.32 19.80
C ALA A 141 -15.69 -12.83 19.56
N ARG A 142 -15.38 -13.32 18.35
CA ARG A 142 -15.37 -14.76 18.04
C ARG A 142 -14.31 -15.53 18.83
N LEU A 143 -13.08 -15.04 18.91
CA LEU A 143 -12.02 -15.66 19.71
C LEU A 143 -12.41 -15.74 21.20
N LEU A 144 -13.11 -14.73 21.72
CA LEU A 144 -13.57 -14.73 23.11
C LEU A 144 -14.84 -15.55 23.36
N SER A 145 -15.64 -15.85 22.32
CA SER A 145 -16.90 -16.61 22.43
C SER A 145 -16.82 -18.00 21.82
N SER A 146 -15.67 -18.36 21.24
CA SER A 146 -15.45 -19.64 20.58
C SER A 146 -15.50 -20.77 21.59
N VAL A 147 -16.30 -21.79 21.29
CA VAL A 147 -16.34 -23.05 22.06
C VAL A 147 -14.93 -23.67 22.16
N TRP A 148 -14.06 -23.39 21.19
CA TRP A 148 -12.69 -23.90 21.16
C TRP A 148 -11.75 -23.19 22.12
N THR A 149 -11.89 -21.87 22.34
CA THR A 149 -11.09 -21.19 23.38
C THR A 149 -11.49 -21.65 24.77
N PHE A 150 -12.76 -21.97 24.99
CA PHE A 150 -13.22 -22.62 26.21
C PHE A 150 -12.65 -24.04 26.37
N LEU A 151 -12.66 -24.85 25.31
CA LEU A 151 -12.04 -26.19 25.32
C LEU A 151 -10.53 -26.14 25.53
N ILE A 152 -9.83 -25.18 24.92
CA ILE A 152 -8.40 -24.94 25.14
C ILE A 152 -8.15 -24.54 26.61
N PHE A 153 -9.00 -23.70 27.19
CA PHE A 153 -8.90 -23.31 28.60
C PHE A 153 -9.11 -24.51 29.54
N ILE A 154 -10.13 -25.35 29.29
CA ILE A 154 -10.36 -26.59 30.06
C ILE A 154 -9.19 -27.55 29.91
N ALA A 155 -8.73 -27.80 28.68
CA ALA A 155 -7.61 -28.69 28.41
C ALA A 155 -6.31 -28.19 29.07
N SER A 156 -6.01 -26.89 28.97
CA SER A 156 -4.84 -26.30 29.63
C SER A 156 -4.92 -26.42 31.16
N SER A 157 -6.11 -26.20 31.72
CA SER A 157 -6.34 -26.32 33.17
C SER A 157 -6.19 -27.77 33.64
N LEU A 158 -6.73 -28.73 32.90
CA LEU A 158 -6.54 -30.16 33.17
C LEU A 158 -5.07 -30.59 33.02
N LEU A 159 -4.34 -30.01 32.06
CA LEU A 159 -2.93 -30.27 31.86
C LEU A 159 -2.10 -29.76 33.06
N ILE A 160 -2.37 -28.53 33.52
CA ILE A 160 -1.75 -27.98 34.74
C ILE A 160 -2.02 -28.87 35.94
N VAL A 161 -3.29 -29.24 36.17
CA VAL A 161 -3.66 -30.17 37.26
C VAL A 161 -2.91 -31.49 37.11
N SER A 162 -2.86 -32.08 35.91
CA SER A 162 -2.15 -33.34 35.66
C SER A 162 -0.64 -33.26 35.86
N PHE A 163 -0.05 -32.05 35.79
CA PHE A 163 1.39 -31.82 35.99
C PHE A 163 1.72 -31.63 37.46
N PHE A 164 0.86 -30.95 38.22
CA PHE A 164 1.06 -30.70 39.65
C PHE A 164 0.53 -31.80 40.56
N PHE A 165 -0.45 -32.57 40.11
CA PHE A 165 -1.05 -33.65 40.89
C PHE A 165 -0.01 -34.70 41.35
N PRO A 166 0.91 -35.19 40.50
CA PRO A 166 1.97 -36.11 40.93
C PRO A 166 2.82 -35.54 42.07
N ILE A 167 3.24 -34.27 41.95
CA ILE A 167 4.07 -33.57 42.95
C ILE A 167 3.36 -33.45 44.30
N ILE A 168 2.03 -33.25 44.29
CA ILE A 168 1.23 -33.16 45.52
C ILE A 168 1.03 -34.56 46.12
N THR A 169 0.74 -35.58 45.30
CA THR A 169 0.48 -36.94 45.77
C THR A 169 1.72 -37.71 46.22
N GLU A 170 2.90 -37.39 45.69
CA GLU A 170 4.18 -37.98 46.10
C GLU A 170 4.50 -37.71 47.58
N SER A 171 3.87 -36.69 48.17
CA SER A 171 3.98 -36.38 49.60
C SER A 171 3.02 -37.17 50.50
N ILE A 172 2.05 -37.92 49.95
CA ILE A 172 0.90 -38.46 50.71
C ILE A 172 0.90 -40.00 50.84
N ASP A 173 1.41 -40.79 49.89
CA ASP A 173 1.60 -42.24 50.13
C ASP A 173 2.37 -42.92 48.97
N SER A 174 3.30 -43.82 49.28
CA SER A 174 4.22 -44.45 48.30
C SER A 174 3.68 -45.68 47.57
N ASN A 175 2.40 -46.04 47.76
CA ASN A 175 1.83 -47.32 47.29
C ASN A 175 0.77 -47.18 46.18
N LEU A 176 0.66 -46.03 45.52
CA LEU A 176 -0.26 -45.90 44.39
C LEU A 176 0.34 -46.54 43.12
N PRO A 177 -0.44 -47.33 42.36
CA PRO A 177 0.05 -48.05 41.20
C PRO A 177 0.45 -47.09 40.07
N ASP A 178 1.48 -47.49 39.30
CA ASP A 178 2.01 -46.81 38.10
C ASP A 178 0.91 -46.57 37.06
N TYR A 179 0.12 -45.51 37.23
CA TYR A 179 -0.83 -45.05 36.22
C TYR A 179 -0.06 -44.25 35.18
N ASN A 180 -0.12 -44.69 33.91
CA ASN A 180 0.48 -44.06 32.72
C ASN A 180 -0.06 -42.64 32.45
N PHE A 181 0.27 -41.68 33.32
CA PHE A 181 -0.12 -40.26 33.24
C PHE A 181 0.37 -39.59 31.95
N LEU A 182 1.46 -40.12 31.38
CA LEU A 182 2.07 -39.63 30.15
C LEU A 182 1.14 -39.73 28.94
N ALA A 183 0.29 -40.77 28.88
CA ALA A 183 -0.68 -40.95 27.80
C ALA A 183 -1.80 -39.88 27.86
N THR A 184 -2.30 -39.56 29.05
CA THR A 184 -3.35 -38.56 29.24
C THR A 184 -2.84 -37.15 28.93
N GLN A 185 -1.60 -36.84 29.30
CA GLN A 185 -0.95 -35.57 28.95
C GLN A 185 -0.76 -35.42 27.43
N LEU A 186 -0.33 -36.49 26.74
CA LEU A 186 -0.18 -36.48 25.28
C LEU A 186 -1.51 -36.29 24.55
N ILE A 187 -2.58 -36.93 25.02
CA ILE A 187 -3.94 -36.75 24.47
C ILE A 187 -4.40 -35.30 24.63
N LEU A 188 -4.17 -34.68 25.81
CA LEU A 188 -4.50 -33.28 26.07
C LEU A 188 -3.72 -32.31 25.17
N VAL A 189 -2.41 -32.52 25.00
CA VAL A 189 -1.58 -31.73 24.07
C VAL A 189 -2.10 -31.86 22.63
N TYR A 190 -2.45 -33.08 22.22
CA TYR A 190 -2.97 -33.33 20.88
C TYR A 190 -4.31 -32.62 20.62
N ILE A 191 -5.22 -32.63 21.60
CA ILE A 191 -6.50 -31.90 21.55
C ILE A 191 -6.26 -30.39 21.44
N ILE A 192 -5.30 -29.84 22.19
CA ILE A 192 -4.94 -28.41 22.11
C ILE A 192 -4.40 -28.06 20.72
N ILE A 193 -3.50 -28.87 20.17
CA ILE A 193 -2.90 -28.64 18.85
C ILE A 193 -3.98 -28.67 17.76
N ILE A 194 -4.86 -29.69 17.77
CA ILE A 194 -5.95 -29.77 16.79
C ILE A 194 -6.90 -28.57 16.90
N SER A 195 -7.24 -28.17 18.12
CA SER A 195 -8.12 -27.01 18.34
C SER A 195 -7.52 -25.72 17.79
N ILE A 196 -6.22 -25.50 18.00
CA ILE A 196 -5.48 -24.35 17.44
C ILE A 196 -5.46 -24.41 15.91
N LEU A 197 -5.19 -25.58 15.32
CA LEU A 197 -5.14 -25.75 13.86
C LEU A 197 -6.50 -25.46 13.20
N MET A 198 -7.60 -25.90 13.82
CA MET A 198 -8.95 -25.64 13.31
C MET A 198 -9.30 -24.15 13.34
N GLU A 199 -8.97 -23.46 14.42
CA GLU A 199 -9.22 -22.02 14.55
C GLU A 199 -8.37 -21.20 13.55
N ILE A 200 -7.09 -21.57 13.38
CA ILE A 200 -6.21 -20.96 12.37
C ILE A 200 -6.77 -21.16 10.96
N ARG A 201 -7.34 -22.33 10.64
CA ARG A 201 -7.91 -22.62 9.32
C ARG A 201 -9.10 -21.70 9.00
N GLU A 202 -10.01 -21.50 9.95
CA GLU A 202 -11.14 -20.58 9.76
C GLU A 202 -10.68 -19.12 9.61
N LEU A 203 -9.74 -18.70 10.46
CA LEU A 203 -9.11 -17.39 10.40
C LEU A 203 -8.48 -17.13 9.03
N LEU A 204 -7.71 -18.09 8.52
CA LEU A 204 -7.06 -18.01 7.22
C LEU A 204 -8.09 -17.91 6.09
N SER A 205 -9.17 -18.70 6.15
CA SER A 205 -10.25 -18.67 5.15
C SER A 205 -10.95 -17.31 5.10
N LEU A 206 -11.29 -16.75 6.26
CA LEU A 206 -11.87 -15.40 6.36
C LEU A 206 -10.93 -14.32 5.82
N LEU A 207 -9.64 -14.43 6.11
CA LEU A 207 -8.63 -13.51 5.62
C LEU A 207 -8.51 -13.59 4.09
N ILE A 208 -8.49 -14.80 3.52
CA ILE A 208 -8.47 -15.03 2.07
C ILE A 208 -9.73 -14.45 1.40
N ILE A 209 -10.93 -14.67 1.97
CA ILE A 209 -12.18 -14.15 1.42
C ILE A 209 -12.18 -12.61 1.45
N SER A 210 -11.83 -12.01 2.59
CA SER A 210 -11.79 -10.55 2.73
C SER A 210 -10.77 -9.92 1.76
N PHE A 211 -9.58 -10.52 1.65
CA PHE A 211 -8.55 -10.08 0.73
C PHE A 211 -8.98 -10.28 -0.73
N GLY A 212 -9.63 -11.39 -1.05
CA GLY A 212 -10.18 -11.67 -2.38
C GLY A 212 -11.23 -10.63 -2.81
N THR A 213 -12.11 -10.22 -1.90
CA THR A 213 -13.09 -9.15 -2.20
C THR A 213 -12.42 -7.78 -2.42
N ALA A 214 -11.38 -7.45 -1.63
CA ALA A 214 -10.60 -6.24 -1.82
C ALA A 214 -9.86 -6.24 -3.15
N ILE A 215 -9.20 -7.35 -3.50
CA ILE A 215 -8.56 -7.56 -4.81
C ILE A 215 -9.58 -7.43 -5.93
N LYS A 216 -10.76 -8.04 -5.83
CA LYS A 216 -11.81 -7.96 -6.86
C LYS A 216 -12.27 -6.53 -7.10
N LEU A 217 -12.44 -5.73 -6.04
CA LEU A 217 -12.77 -4.30 -6.16
C LEU A 217 -11.64 -3.49 -6.80
N LEU A 218 -10.39 -3.76 -6.41
CA LEU A 218 -9.21 -3.14 -7.02
C LEU A 218 -9.09 -3.50 -8.50
N LEU A 219 -9.24 -4.78 -8.85
CA LEU A 219 -9.23 -5.26 -10.23
C LEU A 219 -10.37 -4.63 -11.05
N LYS A 220 -11.59 -4.52 -10.51
CA LYS A 220 -12.70 -3.87 -11.21
C LYS A 220 -12.45 -2.38 -11.46
N SER A 221 -11.80 -1.69 -10.52
CA SER A 221 -11.36 -0.31 -10.70
C SER A 221 -10.23 -0.20 -11.73
N LEU A 222 -9.27 -1.14 -11.68
CA LEU A 222 -8.15 -1.22 -12.62
C LEU A 222 -8.61 -1.55 -14.03
N THR A 223 -9.53 -2.49 -14.23
CA THR A 223 -10.03 -2.85 -15.58
C THR A 223 -10.76 -1.70 -16.24
N ARG A 224 -11.63 -0.99 -15.51
CA ARG A 224 -12.27 0.24 -16.03
C ARG A 224 -11.24 1.28 -16.47
N ARG A 225 -10.17 1.43 -15.70
CA ARG A 225 -9.09 2.36 -16.04
C ARG A 225 -8.19 1.84 -17.14
N LEU A 226 -7.93 0.54 -17.24
CA LEU A 226 -7.20 -0.08 -18.35
C LEU A 226 -7.99 0.06 -19.65
N ILE A 227 -9.33 0.06 -19.60
CA ILE A 227 -10.17 0.37 -20.76
C ILE A 227 -10.00 1.85 -21.16
N GLN A 228 -10.09 2.78 -20.21
CA GLN A 228 -9.82 4.21 -20.48
C GLN A 228 -8.37 4.46 -20.93
N PHE A 229 -7.43 3.70 -20.36
CA PHE A 229 -6.01 3.77 -20.68
C PHE A 229 -5.74 3.11 -22.03
N ARG A 230 -6.50 2.11 -22.46
CA ARG A 230 -6.43 1.54 -23.81
C ARG A 230 -6.79 2.59 -24.84
N GLU A 231 -7.82 3.41 -24.61
CA GLU A 231 -8.15 4.54 -25.50
C GLU A 231 -7.03 5.57 -25.54
N LEU A 232 -6.43 5.88 -24.38
CA LEU A 232 -5.25 6.73 -24.31
C LEU A 232 -4.03 6.10 -24.97
N ILE A 233 -3.79 4.80 -24.83
CA ILE A 233 -2.69 4.05 -25.46
C ILE A 233 -2.90 4.03 -26.97
N ILE A 234 -4.11 3.82 -27.49
CA ILE A 234 -4.37 3.85 -28.93
C ILE A 234 -4.07 5.25 -29.49
N SER A 235 -4.51 6.29 -28.79
CA SER A 235 -4.15 7.68 -29.09
C SER A 235 -2.63 7.92 -29.01
N LEU A 236 -1.99 7.36 -27.99
CA LEU A 236 -0.55 7.43 -27.78
C LEU A 236 0.21 6.63 -28.81
N PHE A 237 -0.26 5.48 -29.29
CA PHE A 237 0.39 4.63 -30.29
C PHE A 237 0.44 5.35 -31.63
N PHE A 238 -0.63 6.09 -31.98
CA PHE A 238 -0.62 6.98 -33.13
C PHE A 238 0.44 8.09 -32.98
N LYS A 239 0.52 8.71 -31.80
CA LYS A 239 1.59 9.68 -31.50
C LYS A 239 2.98 9.04 -31.42
N LEU A 240 3.07 7.80 -30.95
CA LEU A 240 4.30 7.03 -30.75
C LEU A 240 4.85 6.58 -32.10
N LYS A 241 4.01 6.26 -33.08
CA LYS A 241 4.46 6.01 -34.46
C LYS A 241 5.16 7.24 -35.05
N LEU A 242 4.61 8.43 -34.76
CA LEU A 242 5.21 9.73 -35.09
C LEU A 242 6.49 10.01 -34.27
N LEU A 243 6.48 9.66 -32.98
CA LEU A 243 7.60 9.79 -32.07
C LEU A 243 8.71 8.80 -32.37
N ILE A 244 8.44 7.59 -32.88
CA ILE A 244 9.43 6.58 -33.28
C ILE A 244 10.24 7.09 -34.48
N ILE A 245 9.60 7.78 -35.41
CA ILE A 245 10.26 8.46 -36.54
C ILE A 245 11.19 9.56 -36.00
N GLN A 246 10.74 10.35 -35.03
CA GLN A 246 11.58 11.36 -34.36
C GLN A 246 12.68 10.75 -33.48
N ILE A 247 12.37 9.63 -32.81
CA ILE A 247 13.25 8.91 -31.90
C ILE A 247 14.39 8.30 -32.67
N TRP A 248 14.18 7.79 -33.89
CA TRP A 248 15.25 7.25 -34.72
C TRP A 248 16.38 8.28 -34.95
N GLY A 249 16.02 9.56 -35.15
CA GLY A 249 16.96 10.67 -35.19
C GLY A 249 17.68 10.90 -33.86
N THR A 250 16.96 10.84 -32.73
CA THR A 250 17.56 10.97 -31.39
C THR A 250 18.33 9.73 -30.93
N LEU A 251 18.03 8.53 -31.46
CA LEU A 251 18.66 7.27 -31.11
C LEU A 251 20.09 7.25 -31.63
N LYS A 252 20.32 7.82 -32.82
CA LYS A 252 21.67 8.05 -33.35
C LYS A 252 22.50 8.94 -32.41
N ASN A 253 21.89 10.04 -31.92
CA ASN A 253 22.54 10.93 -30.95
C ASN A 253 22.69 10.25 -29.58
N PHE A 254 21.72 9.45 -29.14
CA PHE A 254 21.78 8.70 -27.90
C PHE A 254 22.88 7.64 -27.95
N VAL A 255 23.02 6.90 -29.05
CA VAL A 255 24.12 5.95 -29.31
C VAL A 255 25.47 6.69 -29.27
N GLN A 256 25.60 7.85 -29.92
CA GLN A 256 26.82 8.66 -29.82
C GLN A 256 27.10 9.16 -28.39
N ILE A 257 26.08 9.61 -27.66
CA ILE A 257 26.20 10.05 -26.26
C ILE A 257 26.52 8.86 -25.34
N THR A 258 26.00 7.67 -25.65
CA THR A 258 26.23 6.46 -24.86
C THR A 258 27.59 5.83 -25.13
N PHE A 259 28.16 5.98 -26.32
CA PHE A 259 29.58 5.67 -26.56
C PHE A 259 30.52 6.66 -25.87
N LYS A 260 30.07 7.89 -25.58
CA LYS A 260 30.86 8.92 -24.92
C LYS A 260 30.83 8.84 -23.38
N ASN A 261 29.85 8.12 -22.80
CA ASN A 261 29.69 7.97 -21.36
C ASN A 261 29.85 6.50 -20.95
N ASN A 262 30.76 6.22 -20.01
CA ASN A 262 31.09 4.85 -19.58
C ASN A 262 29.90 4.09 -18.92
N TYR A 263 28.83 4.76 -18.52
CA TYR A 263 27.71 4.18 -17.76
C TYR A 263 26.76 3.35 -18.64
N SER A 264 26.61 3.75 -19.90
CA SER A 264 25.78 3.04 -20.87
C SER A 264 26.35 1.69 -21.27
N PHE A 265 27.67 1.53 -21.17
CA PHE A 265 28.34 0.28 -21.44
C PHE A 265 27.79 -0.85 -20.55
N GLY A 266 27.57 -0.58 -19.26
CA GLY A 266 26.98 -1.55 -18.35
C GLY A 266 25.54 -1.96 -18.71
N PHE A 267 24.75 -1.03 -19.26
CA PHE A 267 23.39 -1.33 -19.74
C PHE A 267 23.40 -2.18 -21.02
N PHE A 268 24.28 -1.88 -21.97
CA PHE A 268 24.45 -2.68 -23.18
C PHE A 268 24.98 -4.08 -22.86
N LEU A 269 25.96 -4.19 -21.96
CA LEU A 269 26.43 -5.49 -21.47
C LEU A 269 25.33 -6.26 -20.78
N PHE A 270 24.48 -5.62 -19.97
CA PHE A 270 23.30 -6.28 -19.40
C PHE A 270 22.42 -6.92 -20.47
N ILE A 271 22.12 -6.21 -21.57
CA ILE A 271 21.31 -6.76 -22.67
C ILE A 271 22.00 -7.97 -23.30
N ILE A 272 23.29 -7.85 -23.63
CA ILE A 272 24.08 -8.92 -24.26
C ILE A 272 24.14 -10.16 -23.36
N PHE A 273 24.51 -9.98 -22.09
CA PHE A 273 24.59 -11.07 -21.11
C PHE A 273 23.23 -11.68 -20.78
N SER A 274 22.14 -10.89 -20.81
CA SER A 274 20.79 -11.43 -20.63
C SER A 274 20.34 -12.29 -21.80
N VAL A 275 20.64 -11.88 -23.04
CA VAL A 275 20.37 -12.70 -24.24
C VAL A 275 21.21 -13.98 -24.23
N LEU A 276 22.50 -13.87 -23.91
CA LEU A 276 23.40 -15.05 -23.80
C LEU A 276 22.97 -15.99 -22.67
N SER A 277 22.58 -15.45 -21.53
CA SER A 277 22.05 -16.25 -20.42
C SER A 277 20.77 -16.99 -20.83
N TYR A 278 19.88 -16.31 -21.56
CA TYR A 278 18.64 -16.93 -22.04
C TYR A 278 18.91 -18.08 -23.03
N THR A 279 19.82 -17.89 -23.99
CA THR A 279 20.13 -18.92 -24.99
C THR A 279 20.86 -20.12 -24.38
N ARG A 280 21.73 -19.90 -23.39
CA ARG A 280 22.50 -20.98 -22.73
C ARG A 280 21.83 -21.57 -21.49
N SER A 281 20.73 -20.98 -21.03
CA SER A 281 20.10 -21.32 -19.73
C SER A 281 21.08 -21.26 -18.56
N ASP A 282 22.08 -20.37 -18.63
CA ASP A 282 23.15 -20.24 -17.63
C ASP A 282 22.80 -19.17 -16.60
N MET A 283 22.72 -19.60 -15.34
CA MET A 283 22.34 -18.77 -14.20
C MET A 283 23.44 -17.80 -13.78
N VAL A 284 24.71 -18.14 -14.02
CA VAL A 284 25.84 -17.26 -13.68
C VAL A 284 25.85 -16.05 -14.60
N LEU A 285 25.64 -16.27 -15.91
CA LEU A 285 25.51 -15.20 -16.90
C LEU A 285 24.32 -14.27 -16.58
N PHE A 286 23.22 -14.83 -16.07
CA PHE A 286 22.07 -14.04 -15.62
C PHE A 286 22.38 -13.15 -14.42
N ALA A 287 23.08 -13.70 -13.42
CA ALA A 287 23.49 -12.97 -12.23
C ALA A 287 24.47 -11.84 -12.58
N ILE A 288 25.42 -12.10 -13.48
CA ILE A 288 26.35 -11.09 -13.98
C ILE A 288 25.59 -9.99 -14.73
N SER A 289 24.64 -10.35 -15.60
CA SER A 289 23.87 -9.36 -16.34
C SER A 289 23.11 -8.43 -15.39
N THR A 290 22.40 -8.99 -14.41
CA THR A 290 21.66 -8.22 -13.42
C THR A 290 22.56 -7.34 -12.57
N LEU A 291 23.74 -7.83 -12.15
CA LEU A 291 24.71 -7.02 -11.40
C LEU A 291 25.23 -5.84 -12.25
N MET A 292 25.47 -6.05 -13.55
CA MET A 292 25.84 -4.97 -14.48
C MET A 292 24.74 -3.93 -14.68
N LEU A 293 23.47 -4.36 -14.74
CA LEU A 293 22.34 -3.43 -14.75
C LEU A 293 22.32 -2.59 -13.47
N PHE A 294 22.43 -3.20 -12.30
CA PHE A 294 22.44 -2.47 -11.03
C PHE A 294 23.63 -1.53 -10.92
N ALA A 295 24.84 -1.96 -11.29
CA ALA A 295 26.03 -1.14 -11.27
C ALA A 295 25.89 0.09 -12.20
N SER A 296 25.35 -0.09 -13.40
CA SER A 296 25.10 1.02 -14.33
C SER A 296 24.01 1.98 -13.84
N LEU A 297 22.91 1.47 -13.29
CA LEU A 297 21.84 2.30 -12.74
C LEU A 297 22.33 3.10 -11.52
N THR A 298 23.05 2.44 -10.61
CA THR A 298 23.57 3.07 -9.38
C THR A 298 24.64 4.11 -9.70
N THR A 299 25.58 3.82 -10.60
CA THR A 299 26.57 4.82 -11.04
C THR A 299 25.90 6.02 -11.72
N TRP A 300 24.91 5.79 -12.58
CA TRP A 300 24.13 6.87 -13.19
C TRP A 300 23.41 7.73 -12.14
N LEU A 301 22.79 7.08 -11.15
CA LEU A 301 22.13 7.74 -10.02
C LEU A 301 23.11 8.55 -9.16
N LEU A 302 24.29 8.01 -8.87
CA LEU A 302 25.28 8.62 -7.96
C LEU A 302 26.05 9.78 -8.59
N GLN A 303 26.33 9.74 -9.89
CA GLN A 303 27.19 10.74 -10.53
C GLN A 303 26.46 11.99 -11.00
N LYS A 304 25.15 11.92 -11.23
CA LYS A 304 24.35 13.09 -11.62
C LYS A 304 23.18 13.31 -10.66
N PRO A 305 23.43 13.49 -9.35
CA PRO A 305 22.37 13.75 -8.38
C PRO A 305 21.61 15.04 -8.73
N GLU A 306 22.30 16.03 -9.30
CA GLU A 306 21.71 17.28 -9.76
C GLU A 306 20.71 17.09 -10.91
N PHE A 307 20.95 16.14 -11.83
CA PHE A 307 20.02 15.85 -12.91
C PHE A 307 18.70 15.29 -12.35
N ILE A 308 18.81 14.40 -11.36
CA ILE A 308 17.66 13.81 -10.68
C ILE A 308 16.94 14.88 -9.87
N ALA A 309 17.67 15.68 -9.08
CA ALA A 309 17.11 16.79 -8.32
C ALA A 309 16.39 17.81 -9.23
N ASN A 310 16.98 18.17 -10.37
CA ASN A 310 16.41 19.11 -11.33
C ASN A 310 15.21 18.53 -12.12
N THR A 311 15.17 17.21 -12.30
CA THR A 311 14.04 16.53 -12.94
C THR A 311 12.89 16.43 -11.95
N ILE A 312 13.17 16.04 -10.70
CA ILE A 312 12.19 16.01 -9.62
C ILE A 312 11.64 17.42 -9.37
N SER A 313 12.49 18.44 -9.29
CA SER A 313 12.04 19.82 -9.06
C SER A 313 11.17 20.34 -10.21
N ARG A 314 11.52 20.04 -11.48
CA ARG A 314 10.69 20.38 -12.64
C ARG A 314 9.35 19.67 -12.63
N ILE A 315 9.33 18.36 -12.35
CA ILE A 315 8.09 17.59 -12.22
C ILE A 315 7.25 18.18 -11.09
N HIS A 316 7.84 18.39 -9.92
CA HIS A 316 7.16 18.93 -8.74
C HIS A 316 6.58 20.31 -9.00
N HIS A 317 7.34 21.20 -9.64
CA HIS A 317 6.89 22.53 -10.03
C HIS A 317 5.77 22.46 -11.07
N SER A 318 5.88 21.60 -12.09
CA SER A 318 4.83 21.45 -13.11
C SER A 318 3.53 20.88 -12.53
N THR A 319 3.62 19.88 -11.64
CA THR A 319 2.49 19.27 -10.95
C THR A 319 1.85 20.27 -10.00
N TYR A 320 2.67 21.02 -9.24
CA TYR A 320 2.22 22.09 -8.37
C TYR A 320 1.48 23.17 -9.15
N GLN A 321 2.06 23.68 -10.25
CA GLN A 321 1.40 24.66 -11.12
C GLN A 321 0.09 24.13 -11.71
N ARG A 322 0.05 22.86 -12.12
CA ARG A 322 -1.17 22.25 -12.65
C ARG A 322 -2.24 22.13 -11.56
N SER A 323 -1.85 21.75 -10.34
CA SER A 323 -2.74 21.71 -9.18
C SER A 323 -3.27 23.10 -8.80
N LEU A 324 -2.42 24.13 -8.86
CA LEU A 324 -2.80 25.53 -8.67
C LEU A 324 -3.78 25.99 -9.74
N LYS A 325 -3.51 25.70 -11.03
CA LYS A 325 -4.44 26.03 -12.12
C LYS A 325 -5.79 25.35 -11.94
N ILE A 326 -5.80 24.07 -11.54
CA ILE A 326 -7.03 23.34 -11.23
C ILE A 326 -7.75 24.02 -10.05
N ARG A 327 -7.05 24.31 -8.96
CA ARG A 327 -7.59 24.99 -7.78
C ARG A 327 -8.14 26.37 -8.13
N ASN A 328 -7.45 27.15 -8.96
CA ASN A 328 -7.88 28.47 -9.39
C ASN A 328 -9.13 28.38 -10.29
N ARG A 329 -9.19 27.44 -11.24
CA ARG A 329 -10.41 27.20 -12.04
C ARG A 329 -11.60 26.80 -11.18
N PHE A 330 -11.38 25.95 -10.17
CA PHE A 330 -12.42 25.58 -9.22
C PHE A 330 -12.77 26.71 -8.25
N SER A 331 -11.82 27.59 -7.94
CA SER A 331 -12.02 28.76 -7.09
C SER A 331 -12.82 29.84 -7.82
N GLU A 332 -12.46 30.16 -9.08
CA GLU A 332 -13.14 31.14 -9.94
C GLU A 332 -14.58 30.74 -10.23
N LYS A 333 -14.84 29.48 -10.61
CA LYS A 333 -16.21 29.01 -10.88
C LYS A 333 -17.11 28.88 -9.65
N ASN A 334 -16.55 28.94 -8.44
CA ASN A 334 -17.30 28.78 -7.20
C ASN A 334 -17.20 30.01 -6.28
N GLN A 335 -16.84 31.17 -6.82
CA GLN A 335 -16.89 32.39 -6.03
C GLN A 335 -18.35 32.70 -5.68
N TYR A 336 -18.59 32.99 -4.41
CA TYR A 336 -19.90 33.34 -3.90
C TYR A 336 -19.97 34.84 -3.70
N GLN A 337 -20.93 35.52 -4.33
CA GLN A 337 -21.12 36.95 -4.13
C GLN A 337 -21.83 37.19 -2.78
N CYS A 338 -21.17 37.92 -1.87
CA CYS A 338 -21.75 38.24 -0.57
C CYS A 338 -23.01 39.12 -0.75
N PRO A 339 -24.17 38.75 -0.18
CA PRO A 339 -25.40 39.52 -0.36
C PRO A 339 -25.37 40.90 0.30
N ASN A 340 -24.50 41.11 1.31
CA ASN A 340 -24.46 42.35 2.07
C ASN A 340 -23.46 43.39 1.50
N CYS A 341 -22.38 42.96 0.83
CA CYS A 341 -21.34 43.87 0.33
C CYS A 341 -20.90 43.62 -1.12
N SER A 342 -21.55 42.67 -1.80
CA SER A 342 -21.33 42.33 -3.21
C SER A 342 -19.92 41.86 -3.58
N ILE A 343 -19.03 41.61 -2.61
CA ILE A 343 -17.71 41.02 -2.85
C ILE A 343 -17.83 39.52 -3.07
N PHE A 344 -17.05 39.02 -4.04
CA PHE A 344 -16.81 37.60 -4.24
C PHE A 344 -15.96 37.01 -3.12
N VAL A 345 -16.55 36.08 -2.38
CA VAL A 345 -15.92 35.38 -1.25
C VAL A 345 -15.68 33.92 -1.64
N SER A 346 -14.55 33.38 -1.19
CA SER A 346 -14.27 31.94 -1.32
C SER A 346 -15.32 31.13 -0.54
N PRO A 347 -15.81 29.99 -1.08
CA PRO A 347 -16.83 29.16 -0.41
C PRO A 347 -16.34 28.49 0.88
N LEU A 348 -15.05 28.65 1.21
CA LEU A 348 -14.45 28.17 2.46
C LEU A 348 -14.75 29.08 3.65
N TYR A 349 -15.11 30.34 3.42
CA TYR A 349 -15.42 31.26 4.51
C TYR A 349 -16.89 31.16 4.92
N LEU A 350 -17.14 31.02 6.22
CA LEU A 350 -18.49 31.06 6.79
C LEU A 350 -18.99 32.50 7.01
N THR A 351 -18.06 33.44 7.12
CA THR A 351 -18.31 34.87 7.32
C THR A 351 -17.60 35.68 6.25
N CYS A 352 -18.24 36.72 5.72
CA CYS A 352 -17.58 37.60 4.75
C CYS A 352 -16.37 38.29 5.39
N PRO A 353 -15.17 38.20 4.80
CA PRO A 353 -13.97 38.83 5.38
C PRO A 353 -14.02 40.37 5.40
N ARG A 354 -14.85 41.00 4.54
CA ARG A 354 -15.00 42.46 4.49
C ARG A 354 -16.06 42.98 5.45
N CYS A 355 -17.31 42.55 5.31
CA CYS A 355 -18.43 43.08 6.10
C CYS A 355 -18.74 42.26 7.35
N LYS A 356 -18.03 41.14 7.59
CA LYS A 356 -18.23 40.21 8.72
C LYS A 356 -19.63 39.55 8.79
N ALA A 357 -20.50 39.77 7.81
CA ALA A 357 -21.80 39.12 7.73
C ALA A 357 -21.66 37.60 7.59
N ILE A 358 -22.50 36.85 8.31
CA ILE A 358 -22.58 35.39 8.22
C ILE A 358 -23.20 35.04 6.86
N LEU A 359 -22.54 34.17 6.10
CA LEU A 359 -23.03 33.75 4.79
C LEU A 359 -24.10 32.66 4.98
N PRO A 360 -25.21 32.68 4.22
CA PRO A 360 -26.27 31.69 4.38
C PRO A 360 -25.76 30.31 3.96
N THR A 361 -25.63 29.41 4.94
CA THR A 361 -25.21 28.02 4.71
C THR A 361 -26.39 27.08 4.89
N CYS A 362 -26.48 26.07 4.03
CA CYS A 362 -27.51 25.04 4.13
C CYS A 362 -27.34 24.20 5.40
N SER A 363 -28.41 24.10 6.18
CA SER A 363 -28.44 23.33 7.44
C SER A 363 -28.12 21.84 7.29
N VAL A 364 -28.34 21.25 6.10
CA VAL A 364 -28.09 19.82 5.82
C VAL A 364 -26.68 19.58 5.28
N CYS A 365 -26.29 20.25 4.17
CA CYS A 365 -25.01 19.96 3.50
C CYS A 365 -23.85 20.87 3.94
N ARG A 366 -24.12 21.88 4.78
CA ARG A 366 -23.16 22.88 5.29
C ARG A 366 -22.43 23.69 4.22
N LYS A 367 -22.92 23.69 2.97
CA LYS A 367 -22.40 24.52 1.88
C LYS A 367 -23.15 25.85 1.83
N ILE A 368 -22.47 26.89 1.38
CA ILE A 368 -23.06 28.22 1.13
C ILE A 368 -24.15 28.10 0.05
N ILE A 369 -25.27 28.77 0.27
CA ILE A 369 -26.44 28.80 -0.60
C ILE A 369 -26.26 29.94 -1.60
N LYS A 370 -26.34 29.64 -2.90
CA LYS A 370 -26.25 30.66 -3.96
C LYS A 370 -27.54 31.50 -4.03
N PRO A 371 -27.47 32.79 -4.40
CA PRO A 371 -28.65 33.66 -4.45
C PRO A 371 -29.77 33.10 -5.35
N ASP A 372 -29.41 32.40 -6.44
CA ASP A 372 -30.38 31.86 -7.41
C ASP A 372 -30.84 30.43 -7.09
N THR A 373 -30.47 29.87 -5.91
CA THR A 373 -30.88 28.51 -5.53
C THR A 373 -32.11 28.53 -4.64
N GLU A 374 -33.09 27.69 -4.97
CA GLU A 374 -34.30 27.54 -4.16
C GLU A 374 -33.97 27.12 -2.72
N VAL A 375 -34.53 27.86 -1.78
CA VAL A 375 -34.30 27.70 -0.35
C VAL A 375 -35.59 27.51 0.41
N LEU A 376 -35.54 26.61 1.39
CA LEU A 376 -36.54 26.49 2.44
C LEU A 376 -35.94 27.01 3.75
N ILE A 377 -36.71 27.82 4.46
CA ILE A 377 -36.34 28.41 5.74
C ILE A 377 -37.19 27.75 6.83
N CYS A 378 -36.56 27.24 7.88
CA CYS A 378 -37.29 26.68 9.02
C CYS A 378 -38.06 27.78 9.75
N THR A 379 -39.36 27.58 9.96
CA THR A 379 -40.25 28.52 10.66
C THR A 379 -39.80 28.79 12.11
N HIS A 380 -39.24 27.77 12.78
CA HIS A 380 -38.81 27.85 14.17
C HIS A 380 -37.43 28.51 14.36
N CYS A 381 -36.40 28.03 13.67
CA CYS A 381 -35.02 28.48 13.90
C CYS A 381 -34.46 29.41 12.81
N GLN A 382 -35.26 29.71 11.79
CA GLN A 382 -34.93 30.63 10.70
C GLN A 382 -33.62 30.27 9.94
N ARG A 383 -33.12 29.04 10.08
CA ARG A 383 -31.94 28.59 9.32
C ARG A 383 -32.35 28.13 7.91
N PRO A 384 -31.68 28.63 6.86
CA PRO A 384 -31.99 28.25 5.49
C PRO A 384 -31.38 26.89 5.11
N GLY A 385 -31.98 26.22 4.15
CA GLY A 385 -31.46 25.02 3.51
C GLY A 385 -31.83 24.95 2.04
N HIS A 386 -30.97 24.36 1.22
CA HIS A 386 -31.32 24.05 -0.17
C HIS A 386 -32.59 23.21 -0.19
N ARG A 387 -33.59 23.61 -0.97
CA ARG A 387 -34.90 22.95 -1.02
C ARG A 387 -34.80 21.43 -1.16
N ALA A 388 -34.04 20.96 -2.16
CA ALA A 388 -33.84 19.53 -2.41
C ALA A 388 -33.22 18.76 -1.23
N HIS A 389 -32.34 19.38 -0.44
CA HIS A 389 -31.77 18.74 0.73
C HIS A 389 -32.73 18.72 1.92
N ILE A 390 -33.53 19.77 2.09
CA ILE A 390 -34.55 19.85 3.12
C ILE A 390 -35.68 18.88 2.83
N GLU A 391 -36.24 18.87 1.62
CA GLU A 391 -37.32 17.94 1.25
C GLU A 391 -36.91 16.47 1.44
N ARG A 392 -35.68 16.11 1.01
CA ARG A 392 -35.12 14.77 1.24
C ARG A 392 -34.90 14.47 2.72
N TRP A 393 -34.55 15.47 3.53
CA TRP A 393 -34.43 15.29 4.97
C TRP A 393 -35.81 15.06 5.59
N LEU A 394 -36.79 15.89 5.23
CA LEU A 394 -38.17 15.82 5.72
C LEU A 394 -38.87 14.53 5.33
N SER A 395 -38.56 13.95 4.16
CA SER A 395 -39.08 12.64 3.76
C SER A 395 -38.55 11.48 4.63
N ILE A 396 -37.44 11.68 5.35
CA ILE A 396 -36.86 10.68 6.26
C ILE A 396 -37.21 11.00 7.72
N LYS A 397 -37.15 12.29 8.09
CA LYS A 397 -37.40 12.81 9.44
C LYS A 397 -38.20 14.10 9.32
N ALA A 398 -39.43 14.13 9.82
CA ALA A 398 -40.32 15.30 9.79
C ALA A 398 -39.87 16.50 10.66
N ASN A 399 -38.62 16.50 11.15
CA ASN A 399 -38.11 17.50 12.07
C ASN A 399 -36.90 18.22 11.46
N CYS A 400 -36.74 19.51 11.80
CA CYS A 400 -35.61 20.31 11.37
C CYS A 400 -34.26 19.71 11.79
N PRO A 401 -33.26 19.58 10.88
CA PRO A 401 -31.94 19.06 11.19
C PRO A 401 -31.17 19.90 12.21
N ASN A 402 -31.64 21.13 12.48
CA ASN A 402 -30.95 22.08 13.31
C ASN A 402 -31.58 22.29 14.70
N CYS A 403 -32.90 22.51 14.77
CA CYS A 403 -33.60 22.73 16.05
C CYS A 403 -34.40 21.51 16.53
N HIS A 404 -34.50 20.45 15.72
CA HIS A 404 -35.21 19.21 16.04
C HIS A 404 -36.73 19.32 16.31
N LEU A 405 -37.32 20.51 16.14
CA LEU A 405 -38.76 20.72 16.10
C LEU A 405 -39.36 20.26 14.76
N VAL A 406 -40.65 19.93 14.76
CA VAL A 406 -41.42 19.61 13.54
C VAL A 406 -41.33 20.80 12.58
N TRP A 407 -41.11 20.54 11.29
CA TRP A 407 -40.71 21.57 10.32
C TRP A 407 -41.77 22.64 10.05
#